data_AF-A0A9P0PHB0-F1
#
_entry.id   AF-A0A9P0PHB0-F1
#
_cell.length_a   1.000
_cell.length_b   1.000
_cell.length_c   1.000
_cell.angle_alpha   90.00
_cell.angle_beta   90.00
_cell.angle_gamma   90.00
#
_symmetry.space_group_name_H-M   'P 1'
#
loop_
_entity.id
_entity.type
_entity.pdbx_description
1 polymer ?
#
loop_
_entity_poly.entity_id
_entity_poly.type
_entity_poly.pdbx_seq_one_letter_code
_entity_poly.pdbx_strand_id
1 'polypeptide(L)'
;MPGGIDPHTHFEFEFMGTKSVDDFYHGTKAAIAGGTTTIIDFAFPKPGESPLDAYHTYRLKADGKVCCDYGLHVCLTGWSDQVKKDMDLLCRDHGVNSFKLFMCYDFMVDDGELYSAFEHCKNLGAIAQVHAENGKIIIKNAEKLIAKGVTGPEGHEISRPEEVEAEAVNRACVIAKQVDCPLYIVHMMSAEAVEALQSHRNRYGGNVYGETLACALAIDGRQCRHECFAHAAGHILSPPLRSNAQTPTMLMKFLQADILQVTGSDNCTFNQSQKALGKNDFRKIPNGVNGVEDRMSVIWEKGVHAGIIDPSRFVAITSTNAAKIYNLFPRKGVIAVGSDADIVIWNANETRTISAKTHHQAVDFNVFEGMTCHGVPEYVIVNGRVCVDEGQLRVAEGHGRFIETPVFPPYVYDPEKYITLLTEHKNGTVEQNTQNFQKIHLEQYSCETPTFPESVVNTPSCRGARPEGQRNIQESTFSVSEELDVDKKTSTRVRHPPGGKSSGFW
;
A
#
# COMPACT_ATOMS: atom_id res chain seq x y z
N MET A 1 -3.37 -0.17 18.58
CA MET A 1 -4.15 0.54 17.54
C MET A 1 -4.47 -0.44 16.41
N PRO A 2 -5.49 -0.23 15.56
CA PRO A 2 -5.65 -1.07 14.37
C PRO A 2 -4.39 -0.99 13.50
N GLY A 3 -4.08 -2.07 12.80
CA GLY A 3 -3.01 -2.06 11.82
C GLY A 3 -3.27 -1.08 10.69
N GLY A 4 -2.19 -0.50 10.17
CA GLY A 4 -2.27 0.44 9.06
C GLY A 4 -2.88 -0.20 7.82
N ILE A 5 -3.64 0.57 7.06
CA ILE A 5 -4.12 0.21 5.72
C ILE A 5 -3.46 1.16 4.73
N ASP A 6 -2.70 0.60 3.78
CA ASP A 6 -2.08 1.36 2.71
C ASP A 6 -2.85 1.13 1.39
N PRO A 7 -3.69 2.08 0.96
CA PRO A 7 -4.52 1.89 -0.22
C PRO A 7 -3.81 2.24 -1.53
N HIS A 8 -2.49 2.49 -1.50
CA HIS A 8 -1.75 2.87 -2.70
C HIS A 8 -0.41 2.16 -2.79
N THR A 9 -0.42 0.98 -3.39
CA THR A 9 0.78 0.15 -3.62
C THR A 9 0.85 -0.33 -5.07
N HIS A 10 2.06 -0.58 -5.57
CA HIS A 10 2.32 -1.10 -6.92
C HIS A 10 3.40 -2.18 -6.90
N PHE A 11 3.07 -3.34 -6.33
CA PHE A 11 4.00 -4.47 -6.25
C PHE A 11 4.12 -5.24 -7.57
N GLU A 12 5.37 -5.57 -7.95
CA GLU A 12 5.70 -6.19 -9.25
C GLU A 12 5.13 -5.46 -10.48
N PHE A 13 4.89 -4.14 -10.38
CA PHE A 13 4.31 -3.37 -11.46
C PHE A 13 5.30 -3.20 -12.62
N GLU A 14 4.87 -3.56 -13.83
CA GLU A 14 5.63 -3.37 -15.06
C GLU A 14 5.38 -1.95 -15.60
N PHE A 15 6.37 -1.07 -15.48
CA PHE A 15 6.22 0.35 -15.81
C PHE A 15 7.48 0.94 -16.41
N MET A 16 7.31 1.81 -17.42
CA MET A 16 8.39 2.53 -18.11
C MET A 16 9.55 1.61 -18.58
N GLY A 17 9.21 0.41 -19.07
CA GLY A 17 10.17 -0.54 -19.63
C GLY A 17 10.93 -1.40 -18.62
N THR A 18 10.52 -1.39 -17.35
CA THR A 18 11.12 -2.21 -16.28
C THR A 18 10.04 -2.66 -15.28
N LYS A 19 10.42 -3.36 -14.22
CA LYS A 19 9.50 -3.88 -13.19
C LYS A 19 9.87 -3.36 -11.81
N SER A 20 8.89 -3.02 -10.99
CA SER A 20 9.12 -2.69 -9.59
C SER A 20 9.79 -3.85 -8.86
N VAL A 21 10.73 -3.54 -7.96
CA VAL A 21 11.57 -4.53 -7.28
C VAL A 21 10.92 -5.12 -6.03
N ASP A 22 10.06 -4.36 -5.36
CA ASP A 22 9.20 -4.94 -4.33
C ASP A 22 8.11 -5.77 -4.99
N ASP A 23 8.16 -7.08 -4.74
CA ASP A 23 7.07 -7.97 -5.09
C ASP A 23 6.03 -8.09 -3.98
N PHE A 24 4.94 -8.83 -4.21
CA PHE A 24 3.90 -8.99 -3.19
C PHE A 24 4.43 -9.58 -1.88
N TYR A 25 5.46 -10.43 -1.92
CA TYR A 25 6.08 -10.97 -0.71
C TYR A 25 6.94 -9.91 0.01
N HIS A 26 7.91 -9.30 -0.67
CA HIS A 26 8.80 -8.30 -0.08
C HIS A 26 8.04 -7.05 0.36
N GLY A 27 7.10 -6.59 -0.47
CA GLY A 27 6.25 -5.44 -0.20
C GLY A 27 5.35 -5.62 1.01
N THR A 28 4.64 -6.74 1.13
CA THR A 28 3.79 -7.01 2.31
C THR A 28 4.62 -7.33 3.56
N LYS A 29 5.77 -7.99 3.41
CA LYS A 29 6.74 -8.18 4.50
C LYS A 29 7.20 -6.82 5.06
N ALA A 30 7.54 -5.88 4.18
CA ALA A 30 7.94 -4.53 4.54
C ALA A 30 6.77 -3.73 5.16
N ALA A 31 5.56 -3.86 4.62
CA ALA A 31 4.35 -3.27 5.19
C ALA A 31 4.16 -3.68 6.66
N ILE A 32 4.24 -4.98 6.93
CA ILE A 32 4.10 -5.55 8.28
C ILE A 32 5.21 -5.05 9.21
N ALA A 33 6.46 -5.00 8.75
CA ALA A 33 7.56 -4.43 9.52
C ALA A 33 7.30 -2.97 9.94
N GLY A 34 6.57 -2.22 9.11
CA GLY A 34 6.14 -0.85 9.36
C GLY A 34 4.84 -0.67 10.17
N GLY A 35 4.15 -1.77 10.54
CA GLY A 35 2.84 -1.72 11.21
C GLY A 35 1.63 -1.64 10.26
N THR A 36 1.83 -1.72 8.94
CA THR A 36 0.74 -1.82 7.96
C THR A 36 0.35 -3.28 7.79
N THR A 37 -0.93 -3.61 8.01
CA THR A 37 -1.46 -4.99 8.01
C THR A 37 -2.43 -5.25 6.86
N THR A 38 -2.70 -4.25 6.03
CA THR A 38 -3.49 -4.43 4.81
C THR A 38 -3.01 -3.47 3.74
N ILE A 39 -2.90 -3.96 2.51
CA ILE A 39 -2.58 -3.15 1.34
C ILE A 39 -3.71 -3.20 0.32
N ILE A 40 -3.86 -2.17 -0.51
CA ILE A 40 -4.68 -2.22 -1.72
C ILE A 40 -3.78 -1.85 -2.89
N ASP A 41 -3.62 -2.80 -3.82
CA ASP A 41 -2.72 -2.66 -4.97
C ASP A 41 -3.54 -2.35 -6.24
N PHE A 42 -2.87 -1.97 -7.33
CA PHE A 42 -3.53 -1.63 -8.60
C PHE A 42 -3.33 -2.73 -9.63
N ALA A 43 -4.41 -3.45 -9.94
CA ALA A 43 -4.45 -4.31 -11.12
C ALA A 43 -4.43 -3.43 -12.38
N PHE A 44 -3.29 -3.44 -13.07
CA PHE A 44 -3.04 -2.59 -14.23
C PHE A 44 -3.09 -3.40 -15.53
N PRO A 45 -4.06 -3.16 -16.43
CA PRO A 45 -4.13 -3.85 -17.72
C PRO A 45 -2.94 -3.53 -18.63
N LYS A 46 -2.35 -4.56 -19.22
CA LYS A 46 -1.37 -4.38 -20.32
C LYS A 46 -2.08 -3.86 -21.58
N PRO A 47 -1.36 -3.26 -22.54
CA PRO A 47 -1.95 -2.85 -23.80
C PRO A 47 -2.72 -3.99 -24.49
N GLY A 48 -4.04 -3.82 -24.66
CA GLY A 48 -4.93 -4.82 -25.25
C GLY A 48 -5.50 -5.86 -24.28
N GLU A 49 -5.11 -5.85 -23.00
CA GLU A 49 -5.67 -6.69 -21.95
C GLU A 49 -6.96 -6.06 -21.40
N SER A 50 -7.91 -6.92 -21.02
CA SER A 50 -9.17 -6.49 -20.39
C SER A 50 -8.95 -6.16 -18.90
N PRO A 51 -9.72 -5.22 -18.31
CA PRO A 51 -9.69 -5.00 -16.86
C PRO A 51 -9.91 -6.26 -16.01
N LEU A 52 -10.78 -7.17 -16.46
CA LEU A 52 -11.04 -8.43 -15.76
C LEU A 52 -9.85 -9.40 -15.83
N ASP A 53 -9.22 -9.52 -17.00
CA ASP A 53 -8.01 -10.33 -17.16
C ASP A 53 -6.85 -9.79 -16.30
N ALA A 54 -6.69 -8.46 -16.26
CA ALA A 54 -5.69 -7.81 -15.42
C ALA A 54 -5.91 -8.12 -13.93
N TYR A 55 -7.15 -8.09 -13.46
CA TYR A 55 -7.50 -8.52 -12.10
C TYR A 55 -7.06 -9.96 -11.83
N HIS A 56 -7.38 -10.91 -12.72
CA HIS A 56 -6.97 -12.31 -12.57
C HIS A 56 -5.44 -12.48 -12.57
N THR A 57 -4.73 -11.77 -13.45
CA THR A 57 -3.27 -11.74 -13.48
C THR A 57 -2.69 -11.29 -12.14
N TYR A 58 -3.24 -10.23 -11.53
CA TYR A 58 -2.78 -9.73 -10.24
C TYR A 58 -3.13 -10.65 -9.07
N ARG A 59 -4.33 -11.26 -9.08
CA ARG A 59 -4.69 -12.32 -8.11
C ARG A 59 -3.70 -13.48 -8.16
N LEU A 60 -3.35 -13.95 -9.36
CA LEU A 60 -2.37 -15.03 -9.54
C LEU A 60 -0.97 -14.65 -9.02
N LYS A 61 -0.53 -13.39 -9.18
CA LYS A 61 0.75 -12.91 -8.64
C LYS A 61 0.75 -12.82 -7.11
N ALA A 62 -0.38 -12.40 -6.51
CA ALA A 62 -0.45 -12.03 -5.11
C ALA A 62 -0.84 -13.16 -4.16
N ASP A 63 -1.85 -13.98 -4.49
CA ASP A 63 -2.48 -14.95 -3.56
C ASP A 63 -1.47 -15.92 -2.92
N GLY A 64 -0.44 -16.32 -3.67
CA GLY A 64 0.61 -17.22 -3.18
C GLY A 64 1.74 -16.55 -2.41
N LYS A 65 1.80 -15.21 -2.35
CA LYS A 65 2.96 -14.44 -1.88
C LYS A 65 2.68 -13.55 -0.68
N VAL A 66 1.49 -12.97 -0.60
CA VAL A 66 1.17 -11.93 0.39
C VAL A 66 1.31 -12.42 1.84
N CYS A 67 1.94 -11.60 2.68
CA CYS A 67 2.12 -11.86 4.10
C CYS A 67 1.00 -11.28 4.98
N CYS A 68 0.27 -10.29 4.46
CA CYS A 68 -0.90 -9.69 5.08
C CYS A 68 -2.05 -9.56 4.08
N ASP A 69 -3.26 -9.30 4.58
CA ASP A 69 -4.45 -9.19 3.73
C ASP A 69 -4.31 -8.09 2.68
N TYR A 70 -4.95 -8.27 1.53
CA TYR A 70 -4.86 -7.30 0.45
C TYR A 70 -6.16 -7.17 -0.36
N GLY A 71 -6.42 -5.98 -0.89
CA GLY A 71 -7.44 -5.72 -1.90
C GLY A 71 -6.83 -5.34 -3.25
N LEU A 72 -7.69 -5.14 -4.26
CA LEU A 72 -7.28 -4.62 -5.57
C LEU A 72 -8.20 -3.49 -6.02
N HIS A 73 -7.59 -2.39 -6.43
CA HIS A 73 -8.16 -1.42 -7.36
C HIS A 73 -7.94 -1.92 -8.80
N VAL A 74 -8.79 -1.53 -9.74
CA VAL A 74 -8.58 -1.89 -11.16
C VAL A 74 -8.42 -0.64 -12.01
N CYS A 75 -7.33 -0.54 -12.75
CA CYS A 75 -7.06 0.59 -13.63
C CYS A 75 -7.87 0.50 -14.93
N LEU A 76 -8.39 1.65 -15.39
CA LEU A 76 -9.06 1.80 -16.68
C LEU A 76 -8.20 2.69 -17.57
N THR A 77 -7.59 2.09 -18.60
CA THR A 77 -6.66 2.77 -19.53
C THR A 77 -7.33 3.17 -20.84
N GLY A 78 -8.67 3.31 -20.82
CA GLY A 78 -9.53 3.61 -21.97
C GLY A 78 -10.99 3.25 -21.66
N TRP A 79 -11.92 3.68 -22.53
CA TRP A 79 -13.34 3.41 -22.35
C TRP A 79 -13.98 2.67 -23.53
N SER A 80 -14.77 1.63 -23.25
CA SER A 80 -15.54 0.87 -24.25
C SER A 80 -16.66 0.05 -23.60
N ASP A 81 -17.57 -0.50 -24.42
CA ASP A 81 -18.61 -1.42 -23.94
C ASP A 81 -18.04 -2.68 -23.27
N GLN A 82 -16.85 -3.13 -23.68
CA GLN A 82 -16.18 -4.25 -23.02
C GLN A 82 -15.67 -3.86 -21.63
N VAL A 83 -15.04 -2.68 -21.51
CA VAL A 83 -14.59 -2.15 -20.21
C VAL A 83 -15.77 -2.02 -19.25
N LYS A 84 -16.92 -1.52 -19.74
CA LYS A 84 -18.17 -1.44 -18.96
C LYS A 84 -18.60 -2.82 -18.42
N LYS A 85 -18.67 -3.84 -19.29
CA LYS A 85 -19.03 -5.21 -18.88
C LYS A 85 -18.04 -5.80 -17.88
N ASP A 86 -16.75 -5.54 -18.05
CA ASP A 86 -15.73 -6.02 -17.13
C ASP A 86 -15.89 -5.37 -15.75
N MET A 87 -16.20 -4.08 -15.69
CA MET A 87 -16.54 -3.40 -14.43
C MET A 87 -17.76 -4.01 -13.75
N ASP A 88 -18.84 -4.31 -14.50
CA ASP A 88 -20.02 -5.01 -13.98
C ASP A 88 -19.64 -6.36 -13.32
N LEU A 89 -18.80 -7.15 -13.99
CA LEU A 89 -18.32 -8.45 -13.49
C LEU A 89 -17.43 -8.30 -12.26
N LEU A 90 -16.48 -7.36 -12.29
CA LEU A 90 -15.58 -7.08 -11.17
C LEU A 90 -16.33 -6.65 -9.91
N CYS A 91 -17.34 -5.80 -10.04
CA CYS A 91 -18.17 -5.38 -8.91
C CYS A 91 -19.04 -6.53 -8.37
N ARG A 92 -19.70 -7.27 -9.27
CA ARG A 92 -20.70 -8.28 -8.87
C ARG A 92 -20.07 -9.58 -8.39
N ASP A 93 -19.06 -10.07 -9.08
CA ASP A 93 -18.55 -11.44 -8.93
C ASP A 93 -17.20 -11.50 -8.20
N HIS A 94 -16.50 -10.36 -8.08
CA HIS A 94 -15.15 -10.29 -7.49
C HIS A 94 -15.01 -9.29 -6.34
N GLY A 95 -16.09 -8.56 -6.00
CA GLY A 95 -16.10 -7.62 -4.90
C GLY A 95 -15.06 -6.51 -5.05
N VAL A 96 -14.92 -5.91 -6.23
CA VAL A 96 -14.08 -4.72 -6.47
C VAL A 96 -14.97 -3.48 -6.54
N ASN A 97 -14.74 -2.49 -5.67
CA ASN A 97 -15.53 -1.24 -5.66
C ASN A 97 -14.77 0.01 -6.09
N SER A 98 -13.57 -0.10 -6.68
CA SER A 98 -12.75 1.08 -6.97
C SER A 98 -11.96 0.94 -8.26
N PHE A 99 -12.06 1.98 -9.10
CA PHE A 99 -11.50 2.00 -10.44
C PHE A 99 -10.63 3.24 -10.65
N LYS A 100 -9.40 3.07 -11.15
CA LYS A 100 -8.44 4.17 -11.32
C LYS A 100 -8.31 4.60 -12.78
N LEU A 101 -8.45 5.89 -13.01
CA LEU A 101 -8.27 6.54 -14.31
C LEU A 101 -7.10 7.53 -14.25
N PHE A 102 -6.57 7.88 -15.42
CA PHE A 102 -5.39 8.73 -15.55
C PHE A 102 -5.67 9.90 -16.49
N MET A 103 -5.29 11.10 -16.06
CA MET A 103 -5.39 12.32 -16.87
C MET A 103 -4.05 12.68 -17.55
N CYS A 104 -3.08 11.77 -17.48
CA CYS A 104 -1.75 11.86 -18.06
C CYS A 104 -1.25 10.47 -18.48
N TYR A 105 0.00 10.42 -18.98
CA TYR A 105 0.64 9.25 -19.60
C TYR A 105 -0.01 8.78 -20.92
N ASP A 106 0.55 7.72 -21.49
CA ASP A 106 0.07 7.11 -22.75
C ASP A 106 -1.27 6.38 -22.58
N PHE A 107 -1.70 6.16 -21.34
CA PHE A 107 -3.00 5.61 -20.95
C PHE A 107 -3.95 6.69 -20.41
N MET A 108 -3.72 7.95 -20.81
CA MET A 108 -4.59 9.09 -20.51
C MET A 108 -5.96 8.89 -21.17
N VAL A 109 -7.01 9.02 -20.38
CA VAL A 109 -8.39 9.11 -20.88
C VAL A 109 -8.79 10.57 -21.13
N ASP A 110 -9.68 10.80 -22.09
CA ASP A 110 -10.24 12.13 -22.32
C ASP A 110 -11.42 12.46 -21.38
N ASP A 111 -11.90 13.71 -21.43
CA ASP A 111 -12.96 14.17 -20.53
C ASP A 111 -14.31 13.44 -20.75
N GLY A 112 -14.58 12.97 -21.98
CA GLY A 112 -15.79 12.20 -22.30
C GLY A 112 -15.71 10.76 -21.81
N GLU A 113 -14.53 10.15 -21.90
CA GLU A 113 -14.24 8.86 -21.29
C GLU A 113 -14.31 8.92 -19.76
N LEU A 114 -13.74 9.96 -19.13
CA LEU A 114 -13.88 10.23 -17.69
C LEU A 114 -15.35 10.35 -17.28
N TYR A 115 -16.13 11.14 -18.02
CA TYR A 115 -17.57 11.30 -17.77
C TYR A 115 -18.28 9.95 -17.76
N SER A 116 -18.05 9.13 -18.80
CA SER A 116 -18.71 7.84 -18.96
C SER A 116 -18.28 6.84 -17.88
N ALA A 117 -17.00 6.82 -17.53
CA ALA A 117 -16.48 5.96 -16.47
C ALA A 117 -17.04 6.34 -15.10
N PHE A 118 -17.12 7.64 -14.80
CA PHE A 118 -17.69 8.13 -13.54
C PHE A 118 -19.18 7.84 -13.45
N GLU A 119 -19.95 8.05 -14.52
CA GLU A 119 -21.37 7.69 -14.57
C GLU A 119 -21.55 6.19 -14.29
N HIS A 120 -20.71 5.35 -14.87
CA HIS A 120 -20.80 3.92 -14.62
C HIS A 120 -20.37 3.52 -13.20
N CYS A 121 -19.31 4.12 -12.65
CA CYS A 121 -18.91 3.92 -11.26
C CYS A 121 -20.07 4.27 -10.30
N LYS A 122 -20.76 5.39 -10.54
CA LYS A 122 -21.95 5.80 -9.77
C LYS A 122 -23.04 4.74 -9.81
N ASN A 123 -23.36 4.23 -11.00
CA ASN A 123 -24.40 3.21 -11.19
C ASN A 123 -24.05 1.88 -10.49
N LEU A 124 -22.77 1.53 -10.46
CA LEU A 124 -22.27 0.32 -9.81
C LEU A 124 -22.16 0.45 -8.28
N GLY A 125 -22.21 1.67 -7.73
CA GLY A 125 -21.89 1.89 -6.32
C GLY A 125 -20.38 1.84 -6.05
N ALA A 126 -19.54 2.04 -7.08
CA ALA A 126 -18.09 2.04 -6.99
C ALA A 126 -17.53 3.46 -6.81
N ILE A 127 -16.25 3.59 -6.46
CA ILE A 127 -15.53 4.84 -6.28
C ILE A 127 -14.59 5.04 -7.47
N ALA A 128 -14.71 6.19 -8.12
CA ALA A 128 -13.76 6.59 -9.15
C ALA A 128 -12.50 7.17 -8.50
N GLN A 129 -11.34 6.64 -8.85
CA GLN A 129 -10.02 7.16 -8.48
C GLN A 129 -9.37 7.84 -9.68
N VAL A 130 -8.66 8.95 -9.45
CA VAL A 130 -8.02 9.69 -10.54
C VAL A 130 -6.60 10.11 -10.20
N HIS A 131 -5.66 9.73 -11.05
CA HIS A 131 -4.37 10.41 -11.15
C HIS A 131 -4.57 11.72 -11.92
N ALA A 132 -4.51 12.84 -11.20
CA ALA A 132 -4.92 14.14 -11.69
C ALA A 132 -3.73 15.07 -11.99
N GLU A 133 -3.15 14.93 -13.18
CA GLU A 133 -2.24 15.92 -13.77
C GLU A 133 -2.63 16.19 -15.23
N ASN A 134 -2.45 17.40 -15.74
CA ASN A 134 -2.73 17.69 -17.16
C ASN A 134 -1.65 17.09 -18.08
N GLY A 135 -1.89 15.90 -18.60
CA GLY A 135 -0.93 15.17 -19.46
C GLY A 135 -0.47 15.93 -20.69
N LYS A 136 -1.35 16.72 -21.32
CA LYS A 136 -1.00 17.49 -22.53
C LYS A 136 -0.02 18.62 -22.21
N ILE A 137 -0.21 19.30 -21.08
CA ILE A 137 0.72 20.35 -20.63
C ILE A 137 2.07 19.72 -20.25
N ILE A 138 2.06 18.59 -19.53
CA ILE A 138 3.28 17.85 -19.15
C ILE A 138 4.14 17.55 -20.37
N ILE A 139 3.54 16.95 -21.41
CA ILE A 139 4.25 16.59 -22.65
C ILE A 139 4.91 17.84 -23.25
N LYS A 140 4.15 18.93 -23.40
CA LYS A 140 4.66 20.18 -23.99
C LYS A 140 5.76 20.82 -23.16
N ASN A 141 5.66 20.78 -21.84
CA ASN A 141 6.70 21.31 -20.96
C ASN A 141 7.97 20.46 -21.00
N ALA A 142 7.83 19.13 -20.98
CA ALA A 142 8.96 18.22 -21.07
C ALA A 142 9.71 18.36 -22.41
N GLU A 143 8.99 18.48 -23.54
CA GLU A 143 9.57 18.77 -24.86
C GLU A 143 10.38 20.08 -24.85
N LYS A 144 9.83 21.16 -24.27
CA LYS A 144 10.51 22.46 -24.15
C LYS A 144 11.78 22.38 -23.32
N LEU A 145 11.78 21.61 -22.23
CA LEU A 145 12.93 21.44 -21.35
C LEU A 145 14.06 20.68 -22.05
N ILE A 146 13.72 19.59 -22.73
CA ILE A 146 14.68 18.80 -23.50
C ILE A 146 15.28 19.64 -24.64
N ALA A 147 14.46 20.42 -25.36
CA ALA A 147 14.95 21.34 -26.40
C ALA A 147 15.90 22.42 -25.87
N LYS A 148 15.81 22.76 -24.57
CA LYS A 148 16.72 23.67 -23.86
C LYS A 148 17.94 22.98 -23.24
N GLY A 149 18.09 21.66 -23.42
CA GLY A 149 19.17 20.87 -22.85
C GLY A 149 19.01 20.50 -21.38
N VAL A 150 17.81 20.68 -20.79
CA VAL A 150 17.50 20.23 -19.42
C VAL A 150 17.13 18.75 -19.47
N THR A 151 18.07 17.89 -19.10
CA THR A 151 17.92 16.43 -19.16
C THR A 151 17.99 15.74 -17.79
N GLY A 152 18.39 16.45 -16.74
CA GLY A 152 18.55 15.90 -15.39
C GLY A 152 17.23 15.73 -14.64
N PRO A 153 17.26 15.02 -13.49
CA PRO A 153 16.08 14.76 -12.65
C PRO A 153 15.24 16.00 -12.30
N GLU A 154 15.87 17.17 -12.17
CA GLU A 154 15.20 18.45 -11.92
C GLU A 154 14.19 18.82 -13.00
N GLY A 155 14.43 18.40 -14.25
CA GLY A 155 13.51 18.59 -15.37
C GLY A 155 12.16 17.92 -15.15
N HIS A 156 12.10 16.85 -14.35
CA HIS A 156 10.86 16.13 -14.06
C HIS A 156 9.88 17.00 -13.27
N GLU A 157 10.33 17.65 -12.19
CA GLU A 157 9.52 18.59 -11.41
C GLU A 157 9.13 19.81 -12.26
N ILE A 158 10.09 20.42 -12.96
CA ILE A 158 9.87 21.64 -13.75
C ILE A 158 8.87 21.38 -14.89
N SER A 159 8.81 20.15 -15.43
CA SER A 159 7.85 19.79 -16.48
C SER A 159 6.41 19.71 -15.99
N ARG A 160 6.20 19.52 -14.68
CA ARG A 160 4.90 19.27 -14.05
C ARG A 160 4.70 20.19 -12.83
N PRO A 161 4.67 21.52 -13.00
CA PRO A 161 4.50 22.43 -11.87
C PRO A 161 3.12 22.23 -11.21
N GLU A 162 2.92 22.74 -9.98
CA GLU A 162 1.75 22.42 -9.15
C GLU A 162 0.41 22.78 -9.79
N GLU A 163 0.38 23.82 -10.62
CA GLU A 163 -0.81 24.27 -11.36
C GLU A 163 -1.33 23.19 -12.33
N VAL A 164 -0.45 22.31 -12.82
CA VAL A 164 -0.80 21.18 -13.69
C VAL A 164 -1.59 20.12 -12.93
N GLU A 165 -1.28 19.91 -11.66
CA GLU A 165 -2.03 19.03 -10.76
C GLU A 165 -3.34 19.69 -10.36
N ALA A 166 -3.31 20.96 -9.95
CA ALA A 166 -4.49 21.70 -9.50
C ALA A 166 -5.56 21.84 -10.59
N GLU A 167 -5.17 22.11 -11.84
CA GLU A 167 -6.11 22.16 -12.97
C GLU A 167 -6.84 20.82 -13.15
N ALA A 168 -6.09 19.72 -13.17
CA ALA A 168 -6.64 18.40 -13.40
C ALA A 168 -7.54 17.95 -12.24
N VAL A 169 -7.18 18.26 -10.99
CA VAL A 169 -8.03 18.02 -9.82
C VAL A 169 -9.34 18.76 -9.94
N ASN A 170 -9.31 20.06 -10.26
CA ASN A 170 -10.51 20.85 -10.48
C ASN A 170 -11.37 20.26 -11.61
N ARG A 171 -10.76 19.91 -12.76
CA ARG A 171 -11.49 19.33 -13.90
C ARG A 171 -12.14 17.99 -13.55
N ALA A 172 -11.43 17.07 -12.89
CA ALA A 172 -11.99 15.80 -12.44
C ALA A 172 -13.18 16.01 -11.49
N CYS A 173 -13.07 16.96 -10.55
CA CYS A 173 -14.16 17.29 -9.63
C CYS A 173 -15.39 17.84 -10.35
N VAL A 174 -15.19 18.71 -11.35
CA VAL A 174 -16.29 19.25 -12.17
C VAL A 174 -17.01 18.14 -12.92
N ILE A 175 -16.28 17.22 -13.56
CA ILE A 175 -16.84 16.10 -14.32
C ILE A 175 -17.59 15.14 -13.38
N ALA A 176 -16.97 14.73 -12.27
CA ALA A 176 -17.60 13.85 -11.28
C ALA A 176 -18.92 14.44 -10.75
N LYS A 177 -18.98 15.77 -10.57
CA LYS A 177 -20.21 16.44 -10.14
C LYS A 177 -21.33 16.39 -11.18
N GLN A 178 -21.03 16.36 -12.48
CA GLN A 178 -22.07 16.28 -13.51
C GLN A 178 -22.86 14.96 -13.46
N VAL A 179 -22.23 13.90 -12.94
CA VAL A 179 -22.81 12.55 -12.85
C VAL A 179 -23.03 12.10 -11.40
N ASP A 180 -22.84 13.01 -10.43
CA ASP A 180 -22.94 12.75 -8.99
C ASP A 180 -22.13 11.53 -8.51
N CYS A 181 -20.98 11.27 -9.15
CA CYS A 181 -20.10 10.16 -8.79
C CYS A 181 -19.20 10.56 -7.60
N PRO A 182 -19.08 9.72 -6.57
CA PRO A 182 -18.02 9.87 -5.58
C PRO A 182 -16.64 9.78 -6.24
N LEU A 183 -15.76 10.70 -5.88
CA LEU A 183 -14.45 10.84 -6.49
C LEU A 183 -13.35 10.74 -5.43
N TYR A 184 -12.27 10.06 -5.76
CA TYR A 184 -11.08 9.92 -4.93
C TYR A 184 -9.86 10.40 -5.72
N ILE A 185 -9.27 11.51 -5.30
CA ILE A 185 -8.02 12.01 -5.90
C ILE A 185 -6.85 11.33 -5.19
N VAL A 186 -6.15 10.47 -5.93
CA VAL A 186 -4.95 9.78 -5.41
C VAL A 186 -3.75 10.72 -5.33
N HIS A 187 -2.77 10.40 -4.48
CA HIS A 187 -1.44 11.03 -4.36
C HIS A 187 -1.42 12.55 -4.64
N MET A 188 -2.12 13.33 -3.82
CA MET A 188 -2.08 14.80 -3.87
C MET A 188 -0.78 15.31 -3.28
N MET A 189 0.03 15.98 -4.10
CA MET A 189 1.41 16.35 -3.77
C MET A 189 1.60 17.85 -3.53
N SER A 190 0.64 18.69 -3.92
CA SER A 190 0.71 20.16 -3.79
C SER A 190 -0.41 20.77 -2.96
N ALA A 191 -0.15 21.93 -2.36
CA ALA A 191 -1.17 22.70 -1.66
C ALA A 191 -2.26 23.19 -2.61
N GLU A 192 -1.90 23.70 -3.79
CA GLU A 192 -2.85 24.19 -4.79
C GLU A 192 -3.85 23.12 -5.25
N ALA A 193 -3.39 21.87 -5.44
CA ALA A 193 -4.29 20.77 -5.76
C ALA A 193 -5.28 20.48 -4.62
N VAL A 194 -4.81 20.54 -3.37
CA VAL A 194 -5.67 20.34 -2.21
C VAL A 194 -6.67 21.49 -2.05
N GLU A 195 -6.27 22.73 -2.34
CA GLU A 195 -7.16 23.90 -2.35
C GLU A 195 -8.24 23.80 -3.43
N ALA A 196 -7.94 23.22 -4.59
CA ALA A 196 -8.92 22.92 -5.63
C ALA A 196 -9.97 21.89 -5.14
N LEU A 197 -9.52 20.79 -4.51
CA LEU A 197 -10.40 19.79 -3.91
C LEU A 197 -11.23 20.39 -2.76
N GLN A 198 -10.61 21.19 -1.88
CA GLN A 198 -11.29 21.87 -0.78
C GLN A 198 -12.37 22.82 -1.29
N SER A 199 -12.07 23.60 -2.34
CA SER A 199 -13.03 24.50 -2.97
C SER A 199 -14.25 23.76 -3.49
N HIS A 200 -14.06 22.57 -4.07
CA HIS A 200 -15.16 21.72 -4.50
C HIS A 200 -15.99 21.21 -3.31
N ARG A 201 -15.33 20.67 -2.27
CA ARG A 201 -15.98 20.17 -1.05
C ARG A 201 -16.81 21.26 -0.36
N ASN A 202 -16.28 22.47 -0.26
CA ASN A 202 -16.95 23.62 0.35
C ASN A 202 -18.22 24.03 -0.42
N ARG A 203 -18.23 23.88 -1.75
CA ARG A 203 -19.36 24.28 -2.60
C ARG A 203 -20.45 23.21 -2.69
N TYR A 204 -20.07 21.94 -2.74
CA TYR A 204 -20.97 20.85 -3.13
C TYR A 204 -21.09 19.71 -2.11
N GLY A 205 -20.33 19.75 -1.02
CA GLY A 205 -20.33 18.73 0.02
C GLY A 205 -19.21 17.68 -0.11
N GLY A 206 -19.24 16.69 0.77
CA GLY A 206 -18.09 15.82 1.10
C GLY A 206 -17.85 14.57 0.24
N ASN A 207 -18.46 14.43 -0.94
CA ASN A 207 -18.36 13.22 -1.78
C ASN A 207 -17.08 13.15 -2.64
N VAL A 208 -16.10 14.01 -2.37
CA VAL A 208 -14.79 13.99 -3.03
C VAL A 208 -13.71 13.82 -1.97
N TYR A 209 -12.92 12.76 -2.07
CA TYR A 209 -11.89 12.39 -1.11
C TYR A 209 -10.49 12.65 -1.68
N GLY A 210 -9.55 12.99 -0.81
CA GLY A 210 -8.16 13.22 -1.16
C GLY A 210 -7.23 12.32 -0.37
N GLU A 211 -6.26 11.76 -1.08
CA GLU A 211 -5.13 11.01 -0.55
C GLU A 211 -3.85 11.85 -0.68
N THR A 212 -2.95 11.76 0.28
CA THR A 212 -1.56 12.18 0.09
C THR A 212 -0.59 11.07 0.50
N LEU A 213 0.69 11.27 0.26
CA LEU A 213 1.70 10.22 0.41
C LEU A 213 2.62 10.45 1.60
N ALA A 214 3.16 9.38 2.18
CA ALA A 214 4.18 9.45 3.22
C ALA A 214 5.36 10.35 2.82
N CYS A 215 5.82 10.26 1.57
CA CYS A 215 6.90 11.09 1.05
C CYS A 215 6.51 12.57 1.00
N ALA A 216 5.31 12.90 0.52
CA ALA A 216 4.82 14.27 0.44
C ALA A 216 4.71 14.94 1.83
N LEU A 217 4.52 14.15 2.89
CA LEU A 217 4.40 14.63 4.27
C LEU A 217 5.73 14.82 4.99
N ALA A 218 6.86 14.44 4.39
CA ALA A 218 8.14 14.42 5.11
C ALA A 218 9.34 14.96 4.32
N ILE A 219 9.28 14.92 2.99
CA ILE A 219 10.35 15.35 2.09
C ILE A 219 9.79 16.29 1.01
N ASP A 220 10.69 17.06 0.40
CA ASP A 220 10.33 18.08 -0.61
C ASP A 220 11.15 17.91 -1.90
N GLY A 221 10.75 18.63 -2.94
CA GLY A 221 11.28 18.51 -4.30
C GLY A 221 12.74 18.93 -4.47
N ARG A 222 13.37 19.56 -3.46
CA ARG A 222 14.79 19.96 -3.53
C ARG A 222 15.70 18.73 -3.68
N GLN A 223 15.25 17.55 -3.26
CA GLN A 223 15.97 16.29 -3.45
C GLN A 223 16.25 15.99 -4.92
N CYS A 224 15.36 16.37 -5.84
CA CYS A 224 15.52 16.17 -7.28
C CYS A 224 16.60 17.08 -7.90
N ARG A 225 17.15 18.04 -7.15
CA ARG A 225 18.24 18.94 -7.58
C ARG A 225 19.58 18.60 -6.96
N HIS A 226 19.66 17.47 -6.27
CA HIS A 226 20.89 17.03 -5.61
C HIS A 226 21.99 16.70 -6.63
N GLU A 227 23.25 17.03 -6.32
CA GLU A 227 24.39 16.85 -7.24
C GLU A 227 24.62 15.38 -7.63
N CYS A 228 24.40 14.45 -6.69
CA CYS A 228 24.40 13.02 -6.96
C CYS A 228 23.14 12.62 -7.75
N PHE A 229 23.33 12.22 -9.01
CA PHE A 229 22.24 11.72 -9.87
C PHE A 229 21.43 10.59 -9.23
N ALA A 230 22.09 9.61 -8.60
CA ALA A 230 21.39 8.47 -8.00
C ALA A 230 20.43 8.91 -6.89
N HIS A 231 20.85 9.88 -6.07
CA HIS A 231 20.00 10.50 -5.06
C HIS A 231 18.83 11.24 -5.68
N ALA A 232 19.11 12.13 -6.65
CA ALA A 232 18.07 12.93 -7.29
C ALA A 232 17.04 12.07 -8.04
N ALA A 233 17.50 11.07 -8.81
CA ALA A 233 16.64 10.14 -9.53
C ALA A 233 15.85 9.21 -8.59
N GLY A 234 16.41 8.85 -7.43
CA GLY A 234 15.75 8.07 -6.39
C GLY A 234 14.47 8.72 -5.85
N HIS A 235 14.36 10.04 -5.95
CA HIS A 235 13.20 10.83 -5.49
C HIS A 235 12.17 11.13 -6.59
N ILE A 236 12.36 10.62 -7.82
CA ILE A 236 11.40 10.82 -8.91
C ILE A 236 10.16 9.94 -8.73
N LEU A 237 9.01 10.60 -8.61
CA LEU A 237 7.65 10.07 -8.69
C LEU A 237 6.73 11.11 -9.37
N SER A 238 5.48 10.74 -9.66
CA SER A 238 4.51 11.63 -10.31
C SER A 238 3.14 11.53 -9.62
N PRO A 239 2.52 12.65 -9.22
CA PRO A 239 3.04 14.02 -9.30
C PRO A 239 4.35 14.19 -8.51
N PRO A 240 5.23 15.12 -8.88
CA PRO A 240 6.54 15.25 -8.25
C PRO A 240 6.44 15.80 -6.83
N LEU A 241 7.43 15.47 -5.98
CA LEU A 241 7.67 16.23 -4.75
C LEU A 241 7.84 17.71 -5.09
N ARG A 242 7.23 18.59 -4.29
CA ARG A 242 7.20 20.03 -4.55
C ARG A 242 8.37 20.73 -3.89
N SER A 243 9.07 21.62 -4.60
CA SER A 243 10.23 22.36 -4.06
C SER A 243 9.94 23.26 -2.86
N ASN A 244 8.68 23.62 -2.65
CA ASN A 244 8.26 24.42 -1.51
C ASN A 244 8.43 23.59 -0.21
N ALA A 245 9.39 23.98 0.63
CA ALA A 245 9.74 23.26 1.85
C ALA A 245 8.61 23.25 2.91
N GLN A 246 7.59 24.09 2.73
CA GLN A 246 6.42 24.15 3.60
C GLN A 246 5.31 23.17 3.17
N THR A 247 5.37 22.63 1.94
CA THR A 247 4.36 21.71 1.41
C THR A 247 4.10 20.51 2.35
N PRO A 248 5.11 19.83 2.91
CA PRO A 248 4.88 18.72 3.84
C PRO A 248 3.99 19.09 5.05
N THR A 249 4.31 20.23 5.68
CA THR A 249 3.54 20.73 6.83
C THR A 249 2.14 21.19 6.42
N MET A 250 1.97 21.77 5.23
CA MET A 250 0.66 22.17 4.72
C MET A 250 -0.23 20.95 4.47
N LEU A 251 0.29 19.91 3.81
CA LEU A 251 -0.42 18.66 3.58
C LEU A 251 -0.82 17.96 4.90
N MET A 252 0.07 17.97 5.90
CA MET A 252 -0.28 17.47 7.25
C MET A 252 -1.41 18.27 7.91
N LYS A 253 -1.46 19.59 7.71
CA LYS A 253 -2.58 20.43 8.21
C LYS A 253 -3.88 20.17 7.45
N PHE A 254 -3.83 19.89 6.14
CA PHE A 254 -5.00 19.46 5.40
C PHE A 254 -5.54 18.11 5.86
N LEU A 255 -4.65 17.19 6.25
CA LEU A 255 -5.02 15.96 6.94
C LEU A 255 -5.62 16.25 8.32
N GLN A 256 -5.04 17.15 9.12
CA GLN A 256 -5.61 17.56 10.41
C GLN A 256 -7.05 18.08 10.27
N ALA A 257 -7.29 18.94 9.27
CA ALA A 257 -8.57 19.59 9.03
C ALA A 257 -9.60 18.72 8.28
N ASP A 258 -9.30 17.44 8.01
CA ASP A 258 -10.15 16.53 7.24
C ASP A 258 -10.50 17.01 5.82
N ILE A 259 -9.62 17.83 5.25
CA ILE A 259 -9.66 18.21 3.83
C ILE A 259 -9.07 17.07 2.99
N LEU A 260 -8.00 16.45 3.49
CA LEU A 260 -7.49 15.16 3.06
C LEU A 260 -7.90 14.09 4.08
N GLN A 261 -8.24 12.89 3.61
CA GLN A 261 -8.79 11.83 4.48
C GLN A 261 -7.83 10.67 4.68
N VAL A 262 -6.93 10.40 3.74
CA VAL A 262 -6.19 9.14 3.68
C VAL A 262 -4.71 9.37 3.34
N THR A 263 -3.87 8.48 3.85
CA THR A 263 -2.45 8.43 3.52
C THR A 263 -2.08 7.07 2.90
N GLY A 264 -1.48 7.11 1.72
CA GLY A 264 -0.87 5.96 1.05
C GLY A 264 0.66 6.06 1.00
N SER A 265 1.32 5.05 0.45
CA SER A 265 2.76 5.14 0.13
C SER A 265 3.06 5.40 -1.33
N ASP A 266 2.16 5.00 -2.24
CA ASP A 266 2.44 4.87 -3.69
C ASP A 266 3.73 4.06 -3.91
N ASN A 267 3.87 2.96 -3.15
CA ASN A 267 5.10 2.17 -3.15
C ASN A 267 5.32 1.51 -4.51
N CYS A 268 6.24 2.07 -5.29
CA CYS A 268 6.60 1.64 -6.63
C CYS A 268 8.11 1.80 -6.78
N THR A 269 8.83 0.77 -6.35
CA THR A 269 10.28 0.89 -6.12
C THR A 269 11.10 0.43 -7.32
N PHE A 270 12.17 1.17 -7.61
CA PHE A 270 13.14 0.84 -8.66
C PHE A 270 14.55 1.07 -8.13
N ASN A 271 15.43 0.09 -8.31
CA ASN A 271 16.84 0.19 -7.93
C ASN A 271 17.56 1.31 -8.67
N GLN A 272 18.70 1.74 -8.15
CA GLN A 272 19.54 2.77 -8.78
C GLN A 272 19.90 2.43 -10.23
N SER A 273 20.13 1.15 -10.54
CA SER A 273 20.41 0.67 -11.90
C SER A 273 19.22 0.85 -12.86
N GLN A 274 17.99 0.68 -12.38
CA GLN A 274 16.77 0.91 -13.15
C GLN A 274 16.50 2.42 -13.32
N LYS A 275 16.71 3.22 -12.26
CA LYS A 275 16.63 4.69 -12.33
C LYS A 275 17.62 5.27 -13.33
N ALA A 276 18.80 4.67 -13.48
CA ALA A 276 19.83 5.06 -14.43
C ALA A 276 19.43 4.94 -15.91
N LEU A 277 18.33 4.25 -16.25
CA LEU A 277 17.79 4.22 -17.62
C LEU A 277 17.50 5.61 -18.19
N GLY A 278 17.15 6.57 -17.31
CA GLY A 278 16.91 7.97 -17.69
C GLY A 278 18.05 8.93 -17.36
N LYS A 279 19.30 8.45 -17.19
CA LYS A 279 20.46 9.29 -16.85
C LYS A 279 20.66 10.50 -17.78
N ASN A 280 20.31 10.36 -19.05
CA ASN A 280 20.46 11.40 -20.06
C ASN A 280 19.10 11.98 -20.52
N ASP A 281 18.00 11.57 -19.91
CA ASP A 281 16.64 12.01 -20.26
C ASP A 281 15.70 11.67 -19.09
N PHE A 282 15.36 12.68 -18.28
CA PHE A 282 14.51 12.50 -17.09
C PHE A 282 13.17 11.83 -17.40
N ARG A 283 12.65 11.96 -18.63
CA ARG A 283 11.38 11.35 -19.06
C ARG A 283 11.45 9.82 -19.10
N LYS A 284 12.66 9.25 -19.06
CA LYS A 284 12.91 7.80 -19.07
C LYS A 284 13.30 7.25 -17.70
N ILE A 285 13.33 8.08 -16.65
CA ILE A 285 13.56 7.60 -15.29
C ILE A 285 12.24 6.95 -14.81
N PRO A 286 12.21 5.65 -14.47
CA PRO A 286 11.02 5.01 -13.93
C PRO A 286 10.49 5.78 -12.71
N ASN A 287 9.21 6.20 -12.75
CA ASN A 287 8.63 7.01 -11.69
C ASN A 287 8.16 6.11 -10.54
N GLY A 288 8.50 6.46 -9.31
CA GLY A 288 8.08 5.75 -8.12
C GLY A 288 9.13 5.79 -7.01
N VAL A 289 8.68 5.65 -5.76
CA VAL A 289 9.51 5.69 -4.56
C VAL A 289 9.12 4.56 -3.61
N ASN A 290 9.93 4.39 -2.57
CA ASN A 290 9.64 3.49 -1.46
C ASN A 290 8.78 4.22 -0.40
N GLY A 291 8.04 3.47 0.42
CA GLY A 291 7.30 4.07 1.53
C GLY A 291 6.40 3.15 2.33
N VAL A 292 6.12 1.93 1.86
CA VAL A 292 5.14 1.04 2.53
C VAL A 292 5.52 0.71 3.98
N GLU A 293 6.82 0.50 4.25
CA GLU A 293 7.35 0.24 5.60
C GLU A 293 7.42 1.50 6.46
N ASP A 294 7.78 2.63 5.84
CA ASP A 294 8.12 3.84 6.59
C ASP A 294 6.90 4.73 6.88
N ARG A 295 5.79 4.54 6.14
CA ARG A 295 4.58 5.36 6.19
C ARG A 295 4.12 5.67 7.61
N MET A 296 3.97 4.65 8.47
CA MET A 296 3.40 4.87 9.81
C MET A 296 4.34 5.68 10.71
N SER A 297 5.63 5.36 10.77
CA SER A 297 6.59 6.11 11.60
C SER A 297 6.82 7.52 11.06
N VAL A 298 6.87 7.70 9.74
CA VAL A 298 7.03 9.02 9.11
C VAL A 298 5.84 9.92 9.45
N ILE A 299 4.61 9.42 9.31
CA ILE A 299 3.41 10.19 9.65
C ILE A 299 3.34 10.45 11.16
N TRP A 300 3.73 9.49 12.00
CA TRP A 300 3.78 9.70 13.45
C TRP A 300 4.77 10.81 13.82
N GLU A 301 5.99 10.76 13.29
CA GLU A 301 7.04 11.75 13.51
C GLU A 301 6.61 13.15 13.04
N LYS A 302 6.15 13.26 11.79
CA LYS A 302 5.80 14.55 11.17
C LYS A 302 4.44 15.10 11.62
N GLY A 303 3.58 14.24 12.17
CA GLY A 303 2.22 14.59 12.54
C GLY A 303 2.02 14.64 14.05
N VAL A 304 2.13 13.48 14.71
CA VAL A 304 1.83 13.32 16.14
C VAL A 304 2.93 13.90 17.01
N HIS A 305 4.18 13.49 16.79
CA HIS A 305 5.32 13.99 17.56
C HIS A 305 5.52 15.50 17.35
N ALA A 306 5.32 15.98 16.11
CA ALA A 306 5.33 17.41 15.79
C ALA A 306 4.15 18.22 16.37
N GLY A 307 3.14 17.57 16.98
CA GLY A 307 2.00 18.22 17.61
C GLY A 307 0.97 18.81 16.63
N ILE A 308 0.95 18.36 15.37
CA ILE A 308 0.00 18.83 14.35
C ILE A 308 -1.30 18.03 14.42
N ILE A 309 -1.21 16.70 14.57
CA ILE A 309 -2.37 15.81 14.71
C ILE A 309 -2.30 15.04 16.02
N ASP A 310 -3.44 14.64 16.56
CA ASP A 310 -3.49 13.74 17.71
C ASP A 310 -3.42 12.26 17.28
N PRO A 311 -3.16 11.32 18.22
CA PRO A 311 -3.13 9.89 17.90
C PRO A 311 -4.43 9.31 17.33
N SER A 312 -5.59 9.89 17.64
CA SER A 312 -6.87 9.43 17.08
C SER A 312 -6.99 9.83 15.61
N ARG A 313 -6.53 11.04 15.26
CA ARG A 313 -6.45 11.46 13.86
C ARG A 313 -5.41 10.66 13.09
N PHE A 314 -4.28 10.29 13.71
CA PHE A 314 -3.31 9.35 13.14
C PHE A 314 -3.97 8.01 12.75
N VAL A 315 -4.75 7.41 13.65
CA VAL A 315 -5.51 6.18 13.35
C VAL A 315 -6.52 6.41 12.21
N ALA A 316 -7.19 7.57 12.20
CA ALA A 316 -8.14 7.90 11.15
C ALA A 316 -7.51 7.87 9.75
N ILE A 317 -6.40 8.58 9.56
CA ILE A 317 -5.78 8.79 8.25
C ILE A 317 -4.87 7.63 7.79
N THR A 318 -4.46 6.74 8.70
CA THR A 318 -3.59 5.60 8.39
C THR A 318 -4.33 4.26 8.28
N SER A 319 -5.57 4.16 8.78
CA SER A 319 -6.37 2.93 8.69
C SER A 319 -7.87 3.20 8.54
N THR A 320 -8.49 3.92 9.46
CA THR A 320 -9.95 3.87 9.62
C THR A 320 -10.69 4.51 8.44
N ASN A 321 -10.19 5.59 7.88
CA ASN A 321 -10.81 6.26 6.74
C ASN A 321 -10.69 5.41 5.46
N ALA A 322 -9.53 4.79 5.21
CA ALA A 322 -9.36 3.85 4.11
C ALA A 322 -10.34 2.67 4.25
N ALA A 323 -10.49 2.11 5.45
CA ALA A 323 -11.45 1.04 5.70
C ALA A 323 -12.90 1.47 5.40
N LYS A 324 -13.28 2.70 5.78
CA LYS A 324 -14.64 3.21 5.51
C LYS A 324 -14.88 3.47 4.03
N ILE A 325 -13.93 4.11 3.35
CA ILE A 325 -14.01 4.44 1.93
C ILE A 325 -14.12 3.17 1.09
N TYR A 326 -13.25 2.18 1.33
CA TYR A 326 -13.24 0.94 0.55
C TYR A 326 -14.13 -0.18 1.11
N ASN A 327 -15.07 0.15 2.00
CA ASN A 327 -16.08 -0.76 2.55
C ASN A 327 -15.53 -1.98 3.33
N LEU A 328 -14.43 -1.78 4.05
CA LEU A 328 -13.80 -2.76 4.94
C LEU A 328 -14.11 -2.50 6.43
N PHE A 329 -14.74 -1.39 6.78
CA PHE A 329 -15.10 -1.05 8.15
C PHE A 329 -16.43 -1.72 8.58
N PRO A 330 -16.56 -2.31 9.79
CA PRO A 330 -15.59 -2.35 10.88
C PRO A 330 -14.71 -3.62 10.90
N ARG A 331 -14.72 -4.44 9.84
CA ARG A 331 -13.85 -5.63 9.77
C ARG A 331 -12.37 -5.24 9.92
N LYS A 332 -11.95 -4.12 9.31
CA LYS A 332 -10.61 -3.53 9.44
C LYS A 332 -10.69 -2.08 9.93
N GLY A 333 -9.55 -1.57 10.40
CA GLY A 333 -9.39 -0.16 10.78
C GLY A 333 -10.04 0.23 12.11
N VAL A 334 -10.36 -0.73 12.98
CA VAL A 334 -10.86 -0.49 14.34
C VAL A 334 -10.48 -1.64 15.27
N ILE A 335 -10.32 -1.37 16.56
CA ILE A 335 -10.24 -2.41 17.61
C ILE A 335 -11.63 -2.55 18.22
N ALA A 336 -12.35 -3.60 17.82
CA ALA A 336 -13.66 -3.93 18.34
C ALA A 336 -13.90 -5.45 18.31
N VAL A 337 -14.83 -5.93 19.12
CA VAL A 337 -15.26 -7.34 19.08
C VAL A 337 -15.84 -7.64 17.69
N GLY A 338 -15.37 -8.71 17.06
CA GLY A 338 -15.79 -9.13 15.72
C GLY A 338 -14.96 -8.56 14.56
N SER A 339 -14.06 -7.61 14.82
CA SER A 339 -13.08 -7.14 13.82
C SER A 339 -11.93 -8.13 13.65
N ASP A 340 -11.27 -8.09 12.49
CA ASP A 340 -10.05 -8.87 12.25
C ASP A 340 -8.97 -8.46 13.25
N ALA A 341 -8.22 -9.44 13.77
CA ALA A 341 -7.13 -9.22 14.73
C ALA A 341 -5.86 -8.69 14.03
N ASP A 342 -6.01 -7.55 13.35
CA ASP A 342 -4.98 -6.75 12.69
C ASP A 342 -4.63 -5.58 13.61
N ILE A 343 -3.64 -5.79 14.48
CA ILE A 343 -3.37 -4.92 15.62
C ILE A 343 -1.88 -4.57 15.68
N VAL A 344 -1.59 -3.31 15.96
CA VAL A 344 -0.22 -2.84 16.23
C VAL A 344 -0.12 -2.37 17.68
N ILE A 345 0.85 -2.92 18.39
CA ILE A 345 1.35 -2.36 19.65
C ILE A 345 2.42 -1.35 19.27
N TRP A 346 2.09 -0.08 19.47
CA TRP A 346 2.90 1.05 19.02
C TRP A 346 3.65 1.66 20.19
N ASN A 347 4.97 1.67 20.11
CA ASN A 347 5.81 2.32 21.09
C ASN A 347 6.10 3.76 20.67
N ALA A 348 5.38 4.70 21.27
CA ALA A 348 5.49 6.13 20.98
C ALA A 348 6.81 6.77 21.44
N ASN A 349 7.51 6.14 22.38
CA ASN A 349 8.73 6.67 22.99
C ASN A 349 10.00 6.13 22.33
N GLU A 350 9.91 4.96 21.70
CA GLU A 350 11.02 4.38 20.97
C GLU A 350 11.30 5.17 19.69
N THR A 351 12.56 5.17 19.27
CA THR A 351 13.02 5.86 18.07
C THR A 351 13.73 4.91 17.13
N ARG A 352 13.59 5.13 15.83
CA ARG A 352 14.40 4.47 14.80
C ARG A 352 14.94 5.48 13.82
N THR A 353 16.16 5.27 13.34
CA THR A 353 16.69 6.01 12.19
C THR A 353 16.48 5.18 10.94
N ILE A 354 15.75 5.72 9.97
CA ILE A 354 15.44 5.04 8.71
C ILE A 354 16.72 4.90 7.89
N SER A 355 16.98 3.69 7.38
CA SER A 355 18.09 3.41 6.46
C SER A 355 17.77 2.27 5.51
N ALA A 356 18.20 2.40 4.25
CA ALA A 356 18.19 1.31 3.27
C ALA A 356 19.00 0.09 3.72
N LYS A 357 19.92 0.25 4.70
CA LYS A 357 20.66 -0.88 5.28
C LYS A 357 19.84 -1.74 6.22
N THR A 358 18.75 -1.20 6.77
CA THR A 358 17.96 -1.84 7.83
C THR A 358 16.49 -2.02 7.47
N HIS A 359 16.02 -1.42 6.38
CA HIS A 359 14.66 -1.63 5.90
C HIS A 359 14.47 -3.07 5.37
N HIS A 360 13.22 -3.46 5.18
CA HIS A 360 12.81 -4.78 4.72
C HIS A 360 12.31 -4.80 3.27
N GLN A 361 12.33 -3.64 2.61
CA GLN A 361 12.05 -3.48 1.18
C GLN A 361 13.21 -4.05 0.36
N ALA A 362 12.92 -4.47 -0.88
CA ALA A 362 13.90 -5.07 -1.79
C ALA A 362 14.80 -4.03 -2.50
N VAL A 363 14.38 -2.77 -2.48
CA VAL A 363 15.06 -1.67 -3.19
C VAL A 363 16.36 -1.24 -2.51
N ASP A 364 17.38 -0.88 -3.30
CA ASP A 364 18.71 -0.47 -2.82
C ASP A 364 18.82 1.00 -2.34
N PHE A 365 17.69 1.62 -2.02
CA PHE A 365 17.58 3.05 -1.67
C PHE A 365 16.39 3.31 -0.73
N ASN A 366 16.48 4.36 0.10
CA ASN A 366 15.34 4.84 0.88
C ASN A 366 15.23 6.38 0.79
N VAL A 367 14.09 6.91 0.35
CA VAL A 367 13.85 8.37 0.25
C VAL A 367 13.81 9.08 1.61
N PHE A 368 13.70 8.32 2.70
CA PHE A 368 13.72 8.83 4.08
C PHE A 368 15.06 8.59 4.78
N GLU A 369 16.14 8.28 4.04
CA GLU A 369 17.45 7.94 4.60
C GLU A 369 17.92 8.94 5.67
N GLY A 370 18.29 8.43 6.83
CA GLY A 370 18.81 9.22 7.96
C GLY A 370 17.74 9.94 8.79
N MET A 371 16.45 9.82 8.45
CA MET A 371 15.37 10.39 9.26
C MET A 371 15.20 9.60 10.56
N THR A 372 15.36 10.27 11.70
CA THR A 372 14.99 9.70 13.00
C THR A 372 13.50 9.93 13.24
N CYS A 373 12.76 8.86 13.49
CA CYS A 373 11.33 8.90 13.77
C CYS A 373 11.05 8.33 15.16
N HIS A 374 10.24 9.04 15.94
CA HIS A 374 9.54 8.49 17.09
C HIS A 374 8.36 7.63 16.61
N GLY A 375 7.93 6.68 17.44
CA GLY A 375 6.84 5.79 17.09
C GLY A 375 7.32 4.63 16.23
N VAL A 376 7.48 3.48 16.89
CA VAL A 376 7.93 2.24 16.27
C VAL A 376 6.89 1.14 16.51
N PRO A 377 6.58 0.31 15.50
CA PRO A 377 5.75 -0.88 15.70
C PRO A 377 6.53 -1.92 16.50
N GLU A 378 6.23 -2.03 17.80
CA GLU A 378 6.91 -2.97 18.69
C GLU A 378 6.39 -4.40 18.48
N TYR A 379 5.07 -4.52 18.32
CA TYR A 379 4.42 -5.76 17.90
C TYR A 379 3.43 -5.48 16.79
N VAL A 380 3.39 -6.37 15.79
CA VAL A 380 2.42 -6.32 14.69
C VAL A 380 1.76 -7.68 14.59
N ILE A 381 0.44 -7.68 14.71
CA ILE A 381 -0.42 -8.86 14.69
C ILE A 381 -1.24 -8.77 13.41
N VAL A 382 -1.18 -9.82 12.60
CA VAL A 382 -1.93 -9.95 11.34
C VAL A 382 -2.80 -11.19 11.44
N ASN A 383 -4.11 -11.06 11.23
CA ASN A 383 -5.07 -12.17 11.35
C ASN A 383 -4.88 -12.98 12.67
N GLY A 384 -4.54 -12.31 13.78
CA GLY A 384 -4.32 -12.94 15.09
C GLY A 384 -2.95 -13.61 15.29
N ARG A 385 -2.03 -13.52 14.32
CA ARG A 385 -0.66 -14.04 14.41
C ARG A 385 0.32 -12.91 14.65
N VAL A 386 1.19 -13.06 15.64
CA VAL A 386 2.32 -12.13 15.86
C VAL A 386 3.32 -12.29 14.72
N CYS A 387 3.47 -11.23 13.92
CA CYS A 387 4.38 -11.15 12.77
C CYS A 387 5.57 -10.22 13.01
N VAL A 388 5.46 -9.28 13.94
CA VAL A 388 6.61 -8.53 14.49
C VAL A 388 6.59 -8.71 15.99
N ASP A 389 7.75 -9.05 16.55
CA ASP A 389 7.99 -9.33 17.96
C ASP A 389 9.28 -8.62 18.37
N GLU A 390 9.16 -7.43 18.99
CA GLU A 390 10.29 -6.59 19.42
C GLU A 390 11.31 -6.32 18.28
N GLY A 391 10.78 -5.92 17.12
CA GLY A 391 11.57 -5.66 15.91
C GLY A 391 12.01 -6.91 15.14
N GLN A 392 11.73 -8.12 15.64
CA GLN A 392 11.98 -9.36 14.90
C GLN A 392 10.80 -9.69 13.99
N LEU A 393 11.02 -9.61 12.68
CA LEU A 393 10.02 -9.90 11.66
C LEU A 393 9.91 -11.41 11.37
N ARG A 394 8.70 -11.95 11.55
CA ARG A 394 8.36 -13.38 11.38
C ARG A 394 7.08 -13.53 10.57
N VAL A 395 7.20 -13.44 9.26
CA VAL A 395 6.08 -13.56 8.31
C VAL A 395 6.09 -14.92 7.60
N ALA A 396 4.93 -15.33 7.11
CA ALA A 396 4.79 -16.50 6.24
C ALA A 396 4.24 -16.06 4.89
N GLU A 397 4.92 -16.46 3.82
CA GLU A 397 4.48 -16.24 2.44
C GLU A 397 3.10 -16.91 2.21
N GLY A 398 2.17 -16.19 1.58
CA GLY A 398 0.81 -16.66 1.33
C GLY A 398 -0.10 -16.72 2.58
N HIS A 399 0.30 -16.10 3.70
CA HIS A 399 -0.54 -16.01 4.89
C HIS A 399 -1.70 -15.01 4.72
N GLY A 400 -1.45 -13.93 3.99
CA GLY A 400 -2.45 -12.92 3.68
C GLY A 400 -3.55 -13.46 2.78
N ARG A 401 -4.72 -12.83 2.83
CA ARG A 401 -5.87 -13.20 1.99
C ARG A 401 -6.34 -12.02 1.16
N PHE A 402 -6.84 -12.31 -0.04
CA PHE A 402 -7.63 -11.34 -0.76
C PHE A 402 -8.88 -10.98 0.05
N ILE A 403 -9.16 -9.69 0.17
CA ILE A 403 -10.37 -9.16 0.78
C ILE A 403 -11.19 -8.46 -0.29
N GLU A 404 -12.45 -8.86 -0.40
CA GLU A 404 -13.42 -8.14 -1.20
C GLU A 404 -13.66 -6.75 -0.60
N THR A 405 -13.81 -5.76 -1.47
CA THR A 405 -14.24 -4.39 -1.21
C THR A 405 -15.63 -4.22 -1.85
N PRO A 406 -16.73 -4.60 -1.18
CA PRO A 406 -18.05 -4.59 -1.81
C PRO A 406 -18.49 -3.18 -2.21
N VAL A 407 -19.29 -3.10 -3.28
CA VAL A 407 -19.88 -1.84 -3.75
C VAL A 407 -20.88 -1.23 -2.75
N PHE A 408 -21.28 0.02 -3.02
CA PHE A 408 -22.10 0.86 -2.16
C PHE A 408 -21.55 1.03 -0.73
N PRO A 409 -20.27 1.45 -0.55
CA PRO A 409 -19.75 1.78 0.77
C PRO A 409 -20.67 2.77 1.48
N PRO A 410 -21.27 2.43 2.64
CA PRO A 410 -22.23 3.32 3.29
C PRO A 410 -21.63 4.67 3.65
N TYR A 411 -20.35 4.72 4.02
CA TYR A 411 -19.64 5.98 4.29
C TYR A 411 -19.59 6.93 3.10
N VAL A 412 -19.68 6.40 1.88
CA VAL A 412 -19.55 7.15 0.62
C VAL A 412 -20.91 7.39 -0.04
N TYR A 413 -21.79 6.39 -0.02
CA TYR A 413 -23.07 6.41 -0.75
C TYR A 413 -24.28 6.69 0.15
N ASP A 414 -24.17 6.49 1.46
CA ASP A 414 -25.28 6.66 2.41
C ASP A 414 -24.78 7.13 3.79
N PRO A 415 -24.23 8.36 3.87
CA PRO A 415 -23.59 8.85 5.09
C PRO A 415 -24.57 8.97 6.27
N GLU A 416 -25.85 9.21 6.01
CA GLU A 416 -26.90 9.26 7.05
C GLU A 416 -27.15 7.88 7.67
N LYS A 417 -27.32 6.85 6.83
CA LYS A 417 -27.42 5.47 7.32
C LYS A 417 -26.13 5.04 8.02
N TYR A 418 -24.98 5.46 7.52
CA TYR A 418 -23.70 5.16 8.17
C TYR A 418 -23.63 5.72 9.60
N ILE A 419 -24.08 6.97 9.82
CA ILE A 419 -24.16 7.56 11.16
C ILE A 419 -25.14 6.79 12.05
N THR A 420 -26.28 6.36 11.49
CA THR A 420 -27.28 5.54 12.21
C THR A 420 -26.67 4.20 12.64
N LEU A 421 -26.01 3.48 11.73
CA LEU A 421 -25.34 2.20 12.01
C LEU A 421 -24.28 2.33 13.10
N LEU A 422 -23.49 3.42 13.10
CA LEU A 422 -22.53 3.70 14.17
C LEU A 422 -23.18 3.94 15.52
N THR A 423 -24.36 4.58 15.53
CA THR A 423 -25.10 4.91 16.76
C THR A 423 -25.76 3.66 17.34
N GLU A 424 -26.33 2.80 16.50
CA GLU A 424 -26.89 1.50 16.90
C GLU A 424 -25.81 0.57 17.47
N HIS A 425 -24.62 0.51 16.83
CA HIS A 425 -23.48 -0.25 17.36
C HIS A 425 -23.08 0.24 18.76
N LYS A 426 -23.04 1.56 18.99
CA LYS A 426 -22.75 2.12 20.32
C LYS A 426 -23.83 1.73 21.34
N ASN A 427 -25.10 1.81 20.99
CA ASN A 427 -26.20 1.52 21.90
C ASN A 427 -26.33 0.02 22.24
N GLY A 428 -26.15 -0.88 21.27
CA GLY A 428 -26.16 -2.33 21.51
C GLY A 428 -25.03 -2.82 22.42
N THR A 429 -23.89 -2.12 22.44
CA THR A 429 -22.77 -2.42 23.35
C THR A 429 -22.99 -1.86 24.77
N VAL A 430 -23.84 -0.83 24.92
CA VAL A 430 -24.16 -0.20 26.22
C VAL A 430 -25.30 -0.94 26.93
N GLU A 431 -26.31 -1.40 26.20
CA GLU A 431 -27.45 -2.14 26.79
C GLU A 431 -27.06 -3.54 27.30
N GLN A 432 -26.09 -4.22 26.68
CA GLN A 432 -25.62 -5.52 27.17
C GLN A 432 -24.65 -5.44 28.36
N ASN A 433 -24.05 -4.27 28.63
CA ASN A 433 -23.07 -4.11 29.71
C ASN A 433 -23.59 -3.36 30.94
N THR A 434 -24.82 -2.85 30.94
CA THR A 434 -25.37 -2.11 32.10
C THR A 434 -26.03 -2.98 33.17
N GLN A 435 -26.19 -4.29 32.95
CA GLN A 435 -26.76 -5.20 33.96
C GLN A 435 -25.74 -5.92 34.85
N ASN A 436 -24.42 -5.78 34.62
CA ASN A 436 -23.39 -6.51 35.39
C ASN A 436 -22.32 -5.65 36.08
N PHE A 437 -22.50 -4.33 36.19
CA PHE A 437 -21.63 -3.51 37.05
C PHE A 437 -22.08 -3.55 38.51
N GLN A 438 -21.93 -4.70 39.17
CA GLN A 438 -21.68 -4.68 40.61
C GLN A 438 -20.29 -4.08 40.82
N LYS A 439 -20.21 -3.06 41.69
CA LYS A 439 -18.98 -2.38 42.12
C LYS A 439 -17.89 -3.40 42.44
N ILE A 440 -16.90 -3.53 41.56
CA ILE A 440 -15.65 -4.21 41.89
C ILE A 440 -14.88 -3.27 42.81
N HIS A 441 -14.77 -3.65 44.08
CA HIS A 441 -13.84 -3.02 45.02
C HIS A 441 -12.42 -3.36 44.54
N LEU A 442 -11.62 -2.34 44.22
CA LEU A 442 -10.19 -2.47 43.97
C LEU A 442 -9.50 -2.77 45.31
N GLU A 443 -9.36 -4.05 45.65
CA GLU A 443 -8.36 -4.47 46.63
C GLU A 443 -6.97 -4.37 45.99
N GLN A 444 -6.04 -3.71 46.70
CA GLN A 444 -4.64 -3.63 46.30
C GLN A 444 -4.03 -5.03 46.31
N TYR A 445 -3.84 -5.61 45.12
CA TYR A 445 -3.02 -6.80 44.98
C TYR A 445 -1.54 -6.43 45.06
N SER A 446 -0.90 -6.80 46.17
CA SER A 446 0.56 -6.91 46.24
C SER A 446 0.99 -8.11 45.38
N CYS A 447 1.68 -7.83 44.27
CA CYS A 447 2.30 -8.86 43.45
C CYS A 447 3.51 -9.43 44.17
N GLU A 448 3.35 -10.59 44.83
CA GLU A 448 4.48 -11.42 45.22
C GLU A 448 5.02 -12.12 43.97
N THR A 449 6.27 -11.84 43.64
CA THR A 449 6.97 -12.37 42.47
C THR A 449 7.14 -13.89 42.61
N PRO A 450 6.57 -14.72 41.73
CA PRO A 450 6.90 -16.13 41.70
C PRO A 450 8.27 -16.27 41.02
N THR A 451 9.25 -16.75 41.75
CA THR A 451 10.53 -17.21 41.19
C THR A 451 10.25 -18.45 40.36
N PHE A 452 10.43 -18.35 39.03
CA PHE A 452 10.33 -19.48 38.12
C PHE A 452 11.46 -20.49 38.42
N PRO A 453 11.18 -21.80 38.53
CA PRO A 453 12.22 -22.82 38.40
C PRO A 453 12.63 -22.93 36.92
N GLU A 454 13.93 -23.05 36.67
CA GLU A 454 14.58 -23.15 35.36
C GLU A 454 13.83 -24.08 34.40
N SER A 455 13.13 -23.50 33.42
CA SER A 455 12.47 -24.27 32.35
C SER A 455 13.38 -24.39 31.15
N VAL A 456 13.91 -25.60 30.95
CA VAL A 456 14.52 -26.05 29.71
C VAL A 456 13.44 -26.00 28.61
N VAL A 457 13.64 -25.13 27.62
CA VAL A 457 12.76 -25.04 26.45
C VAL A 457 12.90 -26.32 25.62
N ASN A 458 11.87 -27.16 25.62
CA ASN A 458 11.75 -28.32 24.74
C ASN A 458 10.59 -28.08 23.77
N THR A 459 10.92 -27.78 22.52
CA THR A 459 9.97 -27.79 21.39
C THR A 459 9.48 -29.22 21.14
N PRO A 460 8.21 -29.43 20.75
CA PRO A 460 7.70 -30.77 20.47
C PRO A 460 8.25 -31.26 19.13
N SER A 461 9.42 -31.90 19.16
CA SER A 461 9.89 -32.80 18.11
C SER A 461 9.59 -34.24 18.52
N CYS A 462 8.39 -34.72 18.22
CA CYS A 462 8.08 -36.14 18.40
C CYS A 462 8.68 -36.97 17.27
N ARG A 463 10.00 -37.20 17.29
CA ARG A 463 10.66 -38.43 16.80
C ARG A 463 11.99 -38.62 17.54
N GLY A 464 12.01 -39.60 18.45
CA GLY A 464 13.23 -40.02 19.15
C GLY A 464 14.31 -40.57 18.19
N ALA A 465 15.52 -40.75 18.73
CA ALA A 465 16.69 -41.24 18.01
C ALA A 465 16.41 -42.59 17.31
N ARG A 466 16.77 -42.68 16.02
CA ARG A 466 16.72 -43.93 15.24
C ARG A 466 17.73 -44.94 15.80
N PRO A 467 17.33 -46.19 16.08
CA PRO A 467 18.26 -47.30 16.17
C PRO A 467 18.86 -47.58 14.80
N GLU A 468 20.16 -47.90 14.75
CA GLU A 468 20.83 -48.34 13.54
C GLU A 468 20.31 -49.70 13.06
N GLY A 469 20.13 -49.82 11.74
CA GLY A 469 20.17 -51.10 11.03
C GLY A 469 18.95 -51.99 11.13
N GLN A 470 17.92 -51.73 10.30
CA GLN A 470 17.23 -52.74 9.50
C GLN A 470 16.21 -52.06 8.56
N ARG A 471 16.39 -52.23 7.25
CA ARG A 471 15.40 -51.84 6.24
C ARG A 471 14.26 -52.85 6.27
N ASN A 472 13.06 -52.42 6.63
CA ASN A 472 11.85 -53.18 6.40
C ASN A 472 11.07 -52.51 5.26
N ILE A 473 11.08 -53.14 4.09
CA ILE A 473 10.33 -52.72 2.90
C ILE A 473 9.02 -53.49 2.96
N GLN A 474 7.95 -52.82 3.39
CA GLN A 474 6.56 -53.09 3.03
C GLN A 474 5.69 -52.02 3.73
N GLU A 475 4.62 -51.62 3.04
CA GLU A 475 3.69 -50.51 3.36
C GLU A 475 4.07 -49.13 2.80
N SER A 476 4.08 -49.05 1.47
CA SER A 476 3.78 -47.82 0.73
C SER A 476 2.41 -47.97 0.07
N THR A 477 1.44 -47.16 0.46
CA THR A 477 0.19 -46.94 -0.27
C THR A 477 0.43 -45.86 -1.31
N PHE A 478 0.89 -46.27 -2.49
CA PHE A 478 0.97 -45.43 -3.67
C PHE A 478 0.29 -46.20 -4.82
N SER A 479 -0.86 -45.72 -5.27
CA SER A 479 -1.59 -46.28 -6.41
C SER A 479 -1.21 -45.49 -7.67
N VAL A 480 -0.49 -46.13 -8.58
CA VAL A 480 -0.28 -45.66 -9.95
C VAL A 480 -0.90 -46.70 -10.87
N SER A 481 -1.94 -46.28 -11.59
CA SER A 481 -2.53 -47.02 -12.70
C SER A 481 -1.51 -47.14 -13.84
N GLU A 482 -1.26 -48.37 -14.28
CA GLU A 482 -0.39 -48.72 -15.41
C GLU A 482 -0.91 -48.20 -16.76
N GLU A 483 -0.02 -47.58 -17.54
CA GLU A 483 0.11 -47.89 -18.97
C GLU A 483 1.58 -48.27 -19.22
N LEU A 484 1.76 -49.41 -19.89
CA LEU A 484 3.04 -50.05 -20.19
C LEU A 484 3.79 -49.29 -21.29
N ASP A 485 5.09 -49.05 -21.11
CA ASP A 485 6.03 -49.14 -22.23
C ASP A 485 7.48 -49.41 -21.82
N VAL A 486 8.18 -50.05 -22.75
CA VAL A 486 9.25 -51.04 -22.53
C VAL A 486 10.67 -50.45 -22.60
N ASP A 487 11.56 -50.99 -21.76
CA ASP A 487 13.04 -51.01 -21.85
C ASP A 487 13.85 -49.70 -22.06
N LYS A 488 14.64 -49.33 -21.04
CA LYS A 488 16.11 -49.11 -21.20
C LYS A 488 16.86 -48.93 -19.87
N LYS A 489 18.07 -49.48 -19.88
CA LYS A 489 19.01 -49.74 -18.78
C LYS A 489 19.48 -48.52 -17.98
N THR A 490 19.72 -48.78 -16.70
CA THR A 490 20.40 -47.95 -15.69
C THR A 490 21.91 -47.81 -15.94
N SER A 491 22.45 -46.61 -15.73
CA SER A 491 23.76 -46.42 -15.08
C SER A 491 23.97 -44.96 -14.65
N THR A 492 24.02 -44.72 -13.35
CA THR A 492 24.48 -43.47 -12.73
C THR A 492 25.97 -43.58 -12.45
N ARG A 493 26.78 -42.60 -12.85
CA ARG A 493 28.20 -42.51 -12.46
C ARG A 493 28.43 -41.18 -11.77
N VAL A 494 28.43 -41.19 -10.43
CA VAL A 494 28.87 -40.07 -9.59
C VAL A 494 30.37 -40.21 -9.35
N ARG A 495 31.14 -39.14 -9.54
CA ARG A 495 32.54 -39.05 -9.15
C ARG A 495 32.80 -37.70 -8.45
N HIS A 496 33.32 -37.84 -7.22
CA HIS A 496 34.02 -36.86 -6.36
C HIS A 496 33.24 -36.24 -5.17
N PRO A 497 33.59 -36.67 -3.92
CA PRO A 497 33.16 -36.09 -2.64
C PRO A 497 34.11 -34.94 -2.17
N PRO A 498 33.81 -34.23 -1.06
CA PRO A 498 34.38 -32.93 -0.74
C PRO A 498 35.65 -33.01 0.12
N GLY A 499 36.53 -32.01 -0.01
CA GLY A 499 37.54 -31.68 1.00
C GLY A 499 38.88 -31.18 0.45
N GLY A 500 39.38 -30.08 1.03
CA GLY A 500 40.80 -29.76 1.06
C GLY A 500 41.21 -28.39 0.51
N LYS A 501 41.52 -27.46 1.42
CA LYS A 501 42.21 -26.18 1.16
C LYS A 501 43.66 -26.40 0.74
N SER A 502 44.18 -25.64 -0.22
CA SER A 502 45.53 -25.05 -0.17
C SER A 502 45.76 -24.00 -1.27
N SER A 503 46.06 -22.78 -0.84
CA SER A 503 47.03 -21.81 -1.36
C SER A 503 47.72 -22.04 -2.72
N GLY A 504 47.84 -20.97 -3.52
CA GLY A 504 48.96 -20.80 -4.44
C GLY A 504 48.69 -19.84 -5.60
N PHE A 505 49.34 -18.68 -5.56
CA PHE A 505 49.53 -17.73 -6.67
C PHE A 505 49.96 -18.43 -7.97
N TRP A 506 49.42 -17.97 -9.11
CA TRP A 506 50.13 -17.39 -10.26
C TRP A 506 49.14 -16.63 -11.14
#